data_AF-A0A7V9JYR0-F1
#
_entry.id   AF-A0A7V9JYR0-F1
#
_cell.length_a   1.000
_cell.length_b   1.000
_cell.length_c   1.000
_cell.angle_alpha   90.00
_cell.angle_beta   90.00
_cell.angle_gamma   90.00
#
_symmetry.space_group_name_H-M   'P 1'
#
loop_
_entity.id
_entity.type
_entity.pdbx_description
1 polymer ?
#
loop_
_entity_poly.entity_id
_entity_poly.type
_entity_poly.pdbx_seq_one_letter_code
_entity_poly.pdbx_strand_id
1 'polypeptide(L)'
;MTSKRLLTVGAGAALLLMTGIGSAQAHDRDRDSDRDRDSPQAVSYINPDLGAATANPDVDPNSSCFSPDQYDQQAFSAPGMANNNVHNDACFLDDRGNKVDGPASFESEGVGFISACPDPDGAGPEVAVLSDTDGDGRNDLCFQSAYQEKGVAGDFEFHARLNNNGMPGTQYVTWCSDDDRNGCDDERNSSSIRIDWSADGTATFSEDDRDRDGRDYWSG
;
A
#
# COMPACT_ATOMS: atom_id res chain seq x y z
N MET A 1 -52.75 38.23 -15.99
CA MET A 1 -53.48 36.96 -15.70
C MET A 1 -53.82 36.31 -17.02
N THR A 2 -53.11 35.25 -17.40
CA THR A 2 -53.54 34.40 -18.51
C THR A 2 -52.98 33.00 -18.32
N SER A 3 -53.90 32.07 -18.07
CA SER A 3 -53.67 30.63 -17.90
C SER A 3 -53.07 29.99 -19.15
N LYS A 4 -52.22 28.98 -18.95
CA LYS A 4 -52.09 27.85 -19.88
C LYS A 4 -52.20 26.55 -19.08
N ARG A 5 -53.15 25.72 -19.48
CA ARG A 5 -53.35 24.33 -19.07
C ARG A 5 -52.86 23.41 -20.19
N LEU A 6 -52.71 22.13 -19.81
CA LEU A 6 -52.52 20.90 -20.60
C LEU A 6 -51.07 20.63 -21.06
N LEU A 7 -50.55 19.39 -21.02
CA LEU A 7 -51.18 18.08 -21.24
C LEU A 7 -50.64 16.96 -20.33
N THR A 8 -51.54 16.00 -20.09
CA THR A 8 -51.31 14.63 -19.60
C THR A 8 -50.86 13.71 -20.75
N VAL A 9 -49.79 12.93 -20.56
CA VAL A 9 -49.45 11.67 -21.28
C VAL A 9 -48.63 10.88 -20.26
N GLY A 10 -48.80 9.60 -19.95
CA GLY A 10 -49.51 8.49 -20.57
C GLY A 10 -48.72 7.27 -20.08
N ALA A 11 -49.35 6.43 -19.25
CA ALA A 11 -48.72 5.28 -18.63
C ALA A 11 -48.37 4.21 -19.68
N GLY A 12 -47.12 3.75 -19.67
CA GLY A 12 -46.65 2.59 -20.44
C GLY A 12 -45.93 1.63 -19.49
N ALA A 13 -46.61 0.55 -19.14
CA ALA A 13 -46.04 -0.55 -18.38
C ALA A 13 -45.16 -1.42 -19.29
N ALA A 14 -43.91 -1.67 -18.87
CA ALA A 14 -43.06 -2.70 -19.44
C ALA A 14 -42.82 -3.79 -18.40
N LEU A 15 -43.26 -5.00 -18.77
CA LEU A 15 -43.26 -6.24 -18.02
C LEU A 15 -41.84 -6.85 -18.06
N LEU A 16 -41.16 -6.97 -16.93
CA LEU A 16 -39.90 -7.72 -16.81
C LEU A 16 -40.19 -9.14 -16.32
N LEU A 17 -40.09 -10.11 -17.23
CA LEU A 17 -40.04 -11.53 -16.94
C LEU A 17 -38.63 -11.89 -16.46
N MET A 18 -38.44 -12.01 -15.14
CA MET A 18 -37.24 -12.61 -14.55
C MET A 18 -37.41 -14.13 -14.52
N THR A 19 -36.69 -14.84 -15.39
CA THR A 19 -36.58 -16.30 -15.37
C THR A 19 -35.43 -16.73 -14.47
N GLY A 20 -35.76 -17.59 -13.50
CA GLY A 20 -35.01 -18.83 -13.25
C GLY A 20 -33.66 -18.74 -12.55
N ILE A 21 -33.69 -19.09 -11.26
CA ILE A 21 -32.54 -19.53 -10.46
C ILE A 21 -31.89 -20.74 -11.15
N GLY A 22 -30.58 -20.68 -11.36
CA GLY A 22 -29.74 -21.79 -11.77
C GLY A 22 -28.44 -21.76 -10.99
N SER A 23 -28.41 -22.49 -9.87
CA SER A 23 -27.19 -22.85 -9.15
C SER A 23 -26.34 -23.76 -10.01
N ALA A 24 -25.13 -23.33 -10.36
CA ALA A 24 -24.10 -24.16 -10.96
C ALA A 24 -22.91 -24.25 -10.01
N GLN A 25 -22.89 -25.30 -9.18
CA GLN A 25 -21.65 -25.90 -8.73
C GLN A 25 -21.20 -26.87 -9.82
N ALA A 26 -19.95 -26.75 -10.28
CA ALA A 26 -19.23 -27.85 -10.92
C ALA A 26 -17.75 -27.51 -11.16
N HIS A 27 -16.93 -28.16 -10.34
CA HIS A 27 -15.70 -28.88 -10.70
C HIS A 27 -14.40 -28.13 -10.99
N ASP A 28 -13.45 -28.41 -10.10
CA ASP A 28 -12.03 -28.70 -10.32
C ASP A 28 -11.53 -28.54 -11.75
N ARG A 29 -10.58 -27.61 -11.88
CA ARG A 29 -9.46 -27.81 -12.79
C ARG A 29 -8.19 -27.62 -11.98
N ASP A 30 -7.58 -28.74 -11.64
CA ASP A 30 -6.14 -28.87 -11.49
C ASP A 30 -5.45 -28.07 -12.60
N ARG A 31 -4.80 -26.97 -12.21
CA ARG A 31 -3.76 -26.29 -12.97
C ARG A 31 -2.69 -25.82 -11.99
N ASP A 32 -2.03 -26.81 -11.40
CA ASP A 32 -0.61 -26.68 -11.09
C ASP A 32 0.16 -26.61 -12.41
N SER A 33 1.22 -25.80 -12.41
CA SER A 33 2.18 -25.51 -13.48
C SER A 33 1.80 -24.32 -14.39
N ASP A 34 2.61 -23.25 -14.33
CA ASP A 34 2.72 -22.13 -15.28
C ASP A 34 2.08 -20.76 -14.92
N ARG A 35 2.06 -20.34 -13.64
CA ARG A 35 1.71 -18.94 -13.26
C ARG A 35 2.91 -18.10 -12.79
N ASP A 36 4.14 -18.54 -13.05
CA ASP A 36 5.33 -17.98 -12.38
C ASP A 36 6.00 -16.81 -13.13
N ARG A 37 5.31 -16.08 -14.03
CA ARG A 37 5.97 -15.04 -14.86
C ARG A 37 5.21 -13.75 -15.18
N ASP A 38 3.92 -13.62 -14.86
CA ASP A 38 3.12 -12.49 -15.37
C ASP A 38 2.81 -11.40 -14.33
N SER A 39 3.03 -11.66 -13.04
CA SER A 39 2.81 -10.64 -12.00
C SER A 39 4.12 -9.86 -11.74
N PRO A 40 4.07 -8.53 -11.68
CA PRO A 40 5.27 -7.72 -11.50
C PRO A 40 5.85 -7.85 -10.09
N GLN A 41 7.16 -7.80 -9.98
CA GLN A 41 7.87 -7.87 -8.70
C GLN A 41 7.64 -6.58 -7.90
N ALA A 42 7.03 -6.69 -6.73
CA ALA A 42 6.94 -5.60 -5.77
C ALA A 42 8.33 -5.28 -5.19
N VAL A 43 8.65 -4.00 -5.06
CA VAL A 43 9.83 -3.52 -4.35
C VAL A 43 9.42 -2.33 -3.48
N SER A 44 9.43 -2.55 -2.17
CA SER A 44 9.29 -1.52 -1.15
C SER A 44 10.66 -1.05 -0.69
N TYR A 45 10.81 0.25 -0.48
CA TYR A 45 12.05 0.83 0.06
C TYR A 45 11.77 2.11 0.85
N ILE A 46 12.68 2.43 1.75
CA ILE A 46 12.58 3.65 2.56
C ILE A 46 13.20 4.79 1.78
N ASN A 47 12.43 5.86 1.59
CA ASN A 47 12.93 7.05 0.91
C ASN A 47 13.85 7.81 1.88
N PRO A 48 15.11 8.11 1.48
CA PRO A 48 16.07 8.76 2.34
C PRO A 48 15.74 10.23 2.62
N ASP A 49 14.82 10.84 1.85
CA ASP A 49 14.38 12.22 2.03
C ASP A 49 15.56 13.22 2.02
N LEU A 50 16.54 12.96 1.14
CA LEU A 50 17.80 13.68 1.11
C LEU A 50 17.61 15.20 0.99
N GLY A 51 18.03 15.92 2.03
CA GLY A 51 17.96 17.37 2.09
C GLY A 51 16.60 17.93 2.52
N ALA A 52 15.61 17.09 2.81
CA ALA A 52 14.36 17.47 3.43
C ALA A 52 14.47 17.53 4.97
N ALA A 53 13.48 18.15 5.62
CA ALA A 53 13.40 18.17 7.09
C ALA A 53 13.04 16.80 7.68
N THR A 54 12.50 15.89 6.85
CA THR A 54 12.12 14.51 7.17
C THR A 54 13.19 13.48 6.79
N ALA A 55 14.40 13.93 6.43
CA ALA A 55 15.51 13.06 6.05
C ALA A 55 15.71 11.92 7.06
N ASN A 56 15.78 10.69 6.56
CA ASN A 56 16.00 9.49 7.35
C ASN A 56 17.52 9.20 7.38
N PRO A 57 18.22 9.46 8.50
CA PRO A 57 19.68 9.45 8.52
C PRO A 57 20.30 8.05 8.54
N ASP A 58 19.54 7.00 8.91
CA ASP A 58 20.00 5.60 8.91
C ASP A 58 19.84 4.93 7.53
N VAL A 59 19.03 5.52 6.64
CA VAL A 59 18.71 4.98 5.33
C VAL A 59 19.82 5.30 4.32
N ASP A 60 20.18 4.34 3.47
CA ASP A 60 21.13 4.57 2.37
C ASP A 60 20.67 5.78 1.52
N PRO A 61 21.51 6.81 1.35
CA PRO A 61 21.22 7.94 0.46
C PRO A 61 20.85 7.56 -0.98
N ASN A 62 21.21 6.36 -1.43
CA ASN A 62 20.91 5.82 -2.76
C ASN A 62 19.73 4.83 -2.75
N SER A 63 19.03 4.70 -1.63
CA SER A 63 17.84 3.85 -1.50
C SER A 63 16.82 4.21 -2.58
N SER A 64 16.41 3.19 -3.34
CA SER A 64 15.54 3.32 -4.52
C SER A 64 14.96 1.97 -4.89
N CYS A 65 14.01 1.93 -5.83
CA CYS A 65 13.44 0.69 -6.35
C CYS A 65 14.45 -0.32 -6.90
N PHE A 66 15.66 0.12 -7.30
CA PHE A 66 16.69 -0.76 -7.86
C PHE A 66 17.82 -1.07 -6.87
N SER A 67 17.83 -0.39 -5.73
CA SER A 67 18.76 -0.60 -4.62
C SER A 67 18.01 -0.31 -3.32
N PRO A 68 17.02 -1.15 -2.96
CA PRO A 68 16.10 -0.84 -1.87
C PRO A 68 16.81 -0.97 -0.52
N ASP A 69 16.67 0.05 0.32
CA ASP A 69 16.91 -0.09 1.74
C ASP A 69 15.61 -0.52 2.42
N GLN A 70 15.65 -1.69 3.08
CA GLN A 70 14.48 -2.35 3.65
C GLN A 70 14.46 -2.30 5.18
N TYR A 71 15.38 -1.54 5.77
CA TYR A 71 15.51 -1.40 7.20
C TYR A 71 15.76 0.07 7.57
N ASP A 72 15.11 0.53 8.65
CA ASP A 72 15.37 1.85 9.23
C ASP A 72 15.26 1.79 10.74
N GLN A 73 16.10 2.57 11.40
CA GLN A 73 15.99 2.89 12.81
C GLN A 73 15.56 4.34 12.96
N GLN A 74 14.33 4.52 13.44
CA GLN A 74 13.72 5.84 13.51
C GLN A 74 13.38 6.24 14.95
N ALA A 75 13.60 7.51 15.26
CA ALA A 75 13.15 8.07 16.53
C ALA A 75 11.62 8.25 16.48
N PHE A 76 10.86 7.77 17.47
CA PHE A 76 9.41 8.03 17.48
C PHE A 76 9.09 9.52 17.63
N SER A 77 7.98 9.96 17.04
CA SER A 77 7.46 11.32 17.25
C SER A 77 6.95 11.49 18.69
N ALA A 78 6.92 12.73 19.19
CA ALA A 78 6.21 13.01 20.44
C ALA A 78 4.71 12.70 20.26
N PRO A 79 3.98 12.30 21.33
CA PRO A 79 2.55 11.99 21.22
C PRO A 79 1.75 13.12 20.55
N GLY A 80 1.02 12.80 19.49
CA GLY A 80 0.23 13.76 18.70
C GLY A 80 1.02 14.53 17.64
N MET A 81 2.30 14.23 17.44
CA MET A 81 3.16 14.83 16.42
C MET A 81 3.50 13.81 15.32
N ALA A 82 3.94 14.31 14.17
CA ALA A 82 4.38 13.50 13.01
C ALA A 82 5.70 13.99 12.43
N ASN A 83 6.58 14.49 13.28
CA ASN A 83 7.85 15.10 12.87
C ASN A 83 8.92 14.07 12.48
N ASN A 84 8.84 12.85 13.00
CA ASN A 84 9.73 11.75 12.66
C ASN A 84 8.94 10.68 11.91
N ASN A 85 8.31 11.08 10.80
CA ASN A 85 7.62 10.15 9.93
C ASN A 85 8.62 9.48 8.98
N VAL A 86 8.25 8.31 8.46
CA VAL A 86 9.04 7.59 7.46
C VAL A 86 8.26 7.63 6.14
N HIS A 87 8.94 8.03 5.07
CA HIS A 87 8.42 7.95 3.71
C HIS A 87 8.80 6.59 3.16
N ASN A 88 7.81 5.81 2.81
CA ASN A 88 8.02 4.52 2.18
C ASN A 88 7.45 4.56 0.78
N ASP A 89 8.32 4.24 -0.16
CA ASP A 89 8.05 4.29 -1.58
C ASP A 89 8.07 2.87 -2.14
N ALA A 90 7.35 2.65 -3.24
CA ALA A 90 7.37 1.37 -3.92
C ALA A 90 7.29 1.45 -5.45
N CYS A 91 7.87 0.43 -6.07
CA CYS A 91 7.71 0.11 -7.48
C CYS A 91 7.26 -1.32 -7.69
N PHE A 92 6.61 -1.55 -8.82
CA PHE A 92 6.34 -2.87 -9.37
C PHE A 92 7.12 -3.03 -10.67
N LEU A 93 7.98 -4.04 -10.75
CA LEU A 93 8.90 -4.24 -11.87
C LEU A 93 8.47 -5.43 -12.74
N ASP A 94 8.42 -5.24 -14.06
CA ASP A 94 8.26 -6.36 -15.00
C ASP A 94 9.54 -7.22 -15.08
N ASP A 95 9.48 -8.30 -15.88
CA ASP A 95 10.57 -9.23 -16.11
C ASP A 95 11.83 -8.60 -16.75
N ARG A 96 11.74 -7.35 -17.22
CA ARG A 96 12.81 -6.57 -17.83
C ARG A 96 13.30 -5.44 -16.92
N GLY A 97 12.73 -5.31 -15.72
CA GLY A 97 13.06 -4.25 -14.76
C GLY A 97 12.41 -2.90 -15.09
N ASN A 98 11.39 -2.86 -15.95
CA ASN A 98 10.61 -1.64 -16.16
C ASN A 98 9.56 -1.50 -15.06
N LYS A 99 9.39 -0.27 -14.55
CA LYS A 99 8.28 0.05 -13.66
C LYS A 99 6.95 -0.13 -14.41
N VAL A 100 6.00 -0.88 -13.83
CA VAL A 100 4.65 -1.08 -14.36
C VAL A 100 3.61 -0.54 -13.38
N ASP A 101 2.58 0.10 -13.93
CA ASP A 101 1.53 0.76 -13.16
C ASP A 101 0.37 -0.21 -12.91
N GLY A 102 -0.35 -0.01 -11.80
CA GLY A 102 -1.48 -0.83 -11.43
C GLY A 102 -2.05 -0.52 -10.04
N PRO A 103 -3.17 -1.16 -9.67
CA PRO A 103 -3.69 -1.12 -8.31
C PRO A 103 -2.68 -1.70 -7.31
N ALA A 104 -2.46 -1.01 -6.19
CA ALA A 104 -1.53 -1.42 -5.16
C ALA A 104 -2.09 -1.12 -3.76
N SER A 105 -1.74 -1.99 -2.81
CA SER A 105 -2.05 -1.79 -1.41
C SER A 105 -0.78 -1.70 -0.58
N PHE A 106 -0.89 -0.92 0.49
CA PHE A 106 0.13 -0.68 1.48
C PHE A 106 -0.42 -0.98 2.86
N GLU A 107 0.16 -1.96 3.53
CA GLU A 107 -0.25 -2.39 4.85
C GLU A 107 0.80 -2.07 5.89
N SER A 108 0.33 -1.77 7.10
CA SER A 108 1.15 -1.45 8.25
C SER A 108 0.73 -2.28 9.45
N GLU A 109 1.69 -3.02 10.01
CA GLU A 109 1.50 -3.82 11.21
C GLU A 109 2.48 -3.40 12.33
N GLY A 110 2.12 -3.69 13.58
CA GLY A 110 2.97 -3.46 14.74
C GLY A 110 2.66 -2.15 15.47
N VAL A 111 3.68 -1.39 15.86
CA VAL A 111 3.51 -0.22 16.76
C VAL A 111 3.15 1.10 16.05
N GLY A 112 3.22 1.14 14.73
CA GLY A 112 2.97 2.34 13.92
C GLY A 112 1.61 2.35 13.22
N PHE A 113 1.40 3.35 12.36
CA PHE A 113 0.19 3.52 11.56
C PHE A 113 0.49 4.32 10.28
N ILE A 114 -0.42 4.25 9.32
CA ILE A 114 -0.35 5.02 8.07
C ILE A 114 -0.91 6.42 8.32
N SER A 115 -0.04 7.42 8.21
CA SER A 115 -0.33 8.82 8.50
C SER A 115 -0.75 9.62 7.26
N ALA A 116 -0.33 9.21 6.05
CA ALA A 116 -0.79 9.79 4.80
C ALA A 116 -0.78 8.75 3.68
N CYS A 117 -1.81 8.80 2.82
CA CYS A 117 -1.87 8.02 1.60
C CYS A 117 -2.79 8.65 0.51
N PRO A 118 -2.26 8.90 -0.70
CA PRO A 118 -0.84 8.83 -0.96
C PRO A 118 -0.12 9.92 -0.13
N ASP A 119 1.19 9.89 -0.08
CA ASP A 119 1.93 11.05 0.41
C ASP A 119 1.58 12.31 -0.42
N PRO A 120 1.17 13.45 0.18
CA PRO A 120 0.76 14.67 -0.52
C PRO A 120 1.86 15.45 -1.27
N ASP A 121 3.01 14.86 -1.62
CA ASP A 121 4.15 15.59 -2.19
C ASP A 121 3.99 16.07 -3.65
N GLY A 122 2.87 15.77 -4.34
CA GLY A 122 2.66 16.22 -5.71
C GLY A 122 1.52 15.54 -6.45
N ALA A 123 1.54 15.58 -7.79
CA ALA A 123 0.51 14.99 -8.65
C ALA A 123 0.29 13.50 -8.30
N GLY A 124 -0.90 13.19 -7.80
CA GLY A 124 -1.21 11.94 -7.12
C GLY A 124 -1.76 10.82 -8.00
N PRO A 125 -2.09 9.66 -7.40
CA PRO A 125 -2.82 8.60 -8.08
C PRO A 125 -4.22 9.09 -8.43
N GLU A 126 -4.88 8.45 -9.39
CA GLU A 126 -6.27 8.80 -9.76
C GLU A 126 -7.22 8.65 -8.55
N VAL A 127 -6.95 7.70 -7.64
CA VAL A 127 -7.67 7.46 -6.37
C VAL A 127 -6.74 6.85 -5.30
N ALA A 128 -6.87 7.28 -4.04
CA ALA A 128 -6.33 6.57 -2.87
C ALA A 128 -7.32 6.51 -1.72
N VAL A 129 -7.26 5.45 -0.91
CA VAL A 129 -8.18 5.20 0.20
C VAL A 129 -7.40 4.70 1.42
N LEU A 130 -7.45 5.47 2.50
CA LEU A 130 -7.01 5.05 3.83
C LEU A 130 -8.13 4.33 4.56
N SER A 131 -7.80 3.20 5.18
CA SER A 131 -8.70 2.38 5.95
C SER A 131 -8.08 1.96 7.29
N ASP A 132 -8.94 1.79 8.27
CA ASP A 132 -8.67 1.15 9.57
C ASP A 132 -9.42 -0.19 9.54
N THR A 133 -8.68 -1.28 9.32
CA THR A 133 -9.24 -2.61 9.07
C THR A 133 -9.46 -3.41 10.36
N ASP A 134 -8.68 -3.13 11.41
CA ASP A 134 -8.81 -3.79 12.71
C ASP A 134 -9.72 -3.06 13.71
N GLY A 135 -10.08 -1.80 13.43
CA GLY A 135 -10.99 -0.97 14.20
C GLY A 135 -10.37 -0.35 15.45
N ASP A 136 -9.04 -0.26 15.55
CA ASP A 136 -8.33 0.34 16.68
C ASP A 136 -8.30 1.88 16.66
N GLY A 137 -8.80 2.48 15.57
CA GLY A 137 -8.84 3.91 15.32
C GLY A 137 -7.62 4.45 14.56
N ARG A 138 -6.77 3.58 14.01
CA ARG A 138 -5.57 3.93 13.25
C ARG A 138 -5.64 3.28 11.88
N ASN A 139 -5.20 4.01 10.85
CA ASN A 139 -5.16 3.43 9.53
C ASN A 139 -3.98 2.43 9.45
N ASP A 140 -4.28 1.25 8.96
CA ASP A 140 -3.39 0.10 8.80
C ASP A 140 -3.33 -0.36 7.33
N LEU A 141 -4.29 0.06 6.50
CA LEU A 141 -4.33 -0.21 5.07
C LEU A 141 -4.45 1.09 4.26
N CYS A 142 -3.69 1.17 3.18
CA CYS A 142 -3.96 2.09 2.10
C CYS A 142 -4.00 1.42 0.74
N PHE A 143 -5.08 1.68 0.00
CA PHE A 143 -5.15 1.37 -1.42
C PHE A 143 -4.77 2.59 -2.28
N GLN A 144 -3.99 2.38 -3.34
CA GLN A 144 -3.68 3.35 -4.39
C GLN A 144 -3.95 2.74 -5.78
N SER A 145 -4.65 3.46 -6.65
CA SER A 145 -5.06 2.91 -7.95
C SER A 145 -3.98 2.91 -9.03
N ALA A 146 -2.92 3.70 -8.85
CA ALA A 146 -1.85 3.92 -9.83
C ALA A 146 -0.65 4.63 -9.17
N TYR A 147 0.47 4.73 -9.88
CA TYR A 147 1.63 5.54 -9.48
C TYR A 147 1.32 7.03 -9.35
N GLN A 148 2.14 7.72 -8.55
CA GLN A 148 2.30 9.16 -8.64
C GLN A 148 3.39 9.55 -9.63
N GLU A 149 3.19 10.66 -10.33
CA GLU A 149 4.24 11.30 -11.13
C GLU A 149 4.88 12.44 -10.31
N LYS A 150 6.16 12.30 -9.91
CA LYS A 150 6.91 13.38 -9.22
C LYS A 150 7.26 14.57 -10.14
N GLY A 151 6.70 14.65 -11.36
CA GLY A 151 6.97 15.71 -12.35
C GLY A 151 8.36 15.62 -13.01
N VAL A 152 9.14 14.58 -12.70
CA VAL A 152 10.37 14.19 -13.39
C VAL A 152 10.05 12.96 -14.25
N ALA A 153 10.39 12.99 -15.54
CA ALA A 153 10.10 11.88 -16.44
C ALA A 153 10.77 10.58 -15.95
N GLY A 154 9.98 9.54 -15.69
CA GLY A 154 10.45 8.22 -15.25
C GLY A 154 10.31 7.95 -13.75
N ASP A 155 9.83 8.93 -12.97
CA ASP A 155 9.65 8.80 -11.53
C ASP A 155 8.19 8.45 -11.19
N PHE A 156 7.87 7.18 -11.46
CA PHE A 156 6.56 6.56 -11.23
C PHE A 156 6.65 5.67 -9.99
N GLU A 157 6.13 6.13 -8.86
CA GLU A 157 6.25 5.43 -7.57
C GLU A 157 4.95 5.54 -6.76
N PHE A 158 4.71 4.52 -5.93
CA PHE A 158 3.69 4.57 -4.89
C PHE A 158 4.32 5.16 -3.63
N HIS A 159 3.55 5.96 -2.89
CA HIS A 159 4.07 6.69 -1.73
C HIS A 159 3.13 6.59 -0.54
N ALA A 160 3.66 6.22 0.61
CA ALA A 160 2.93 6.30 1.86
C ALA A 160 3.81 6.89 2.97
N ARG A 161 3.17 7.56 3.93
CA ARG A 161 3.85 8.05 5.14
C ARG A 161 3.43 7.28 6.36
N LEU A 162 4.43 6.91 7.15
CA LEU A 162 4.28 6.14 8.38
C LEU A 162 4.66 6.97 9.58
N ASN A 163 4.01 6.69 10.70
CA ASN A 163 4.35 7.31 11.97
C ASN A 163 4.11 6.33 13.12
N ASN A 164 4.60 6.69 14.30
CA ASN A 164 4.44 5.94 15.52
C ASN A 164 3.84 6.83 16.62
N ASN A 165 3.10 6.21 17.55
CA ASN A 165 2.45 6.86 18.68
C ASN A 165 3.37 7.20 19.88
N GLY A 166 4.66 7.44 19.63
CA GLY A 166 5.63 7.79 20.67
C GLY A 166 6.03 6.62 21.57
N MET A 167 5.93 5.38 21.07
CA MET A 167 6.28 4.17 21.80
C MET A 167 7.35 3.38 21.04
N PRO A 168 8.33 2.79 21.76
CA PRO A 168 9.31 1.92 21.12
C PRO A 168 8.66 0.63 20.62
N GLY A 169 9.21 0.07 19.55
CA GLY A 169 8.84 -1.24 19.02
C GLY A 169 9.06 -1.32 17.52
N THR A 170 8.69 -2.46 16.95
CA THR A 170 8.86 -2.72 15.52
C THR A 170 7.56 -2.51 14.76
N GLN A 171 7.69 -1.89 13.59
CA GLN A 171 6.63 -1.78 12.59
C GLN A 171 7.09 -2.51 11.33
N TYR A 172 6.19 -3.31 10.76
CA TYR A 172 6.38 -3.91 9.45
C TYR A 172 5.43 -3.22 8.48
N VAL A 173 5.91 -2.95 7.27
CA VAL A 173 5.02 -2.46 6.23
C VAL A 173 5.25 -3.20 4.94
N THR A 174 4.16 -3.42 4.22
CA THR A 174 4.13 -4.30 3.05
C THR A 174 3.46 -3.58 1.90
N TRP A 175 4.09 -3.61 0.74
CA TRP A 175 3.45 -3.26 -0.53
C TRP A 175 3.11 -4.51 -1.32
N CYS A 176 1.97 -4.50 -1.99
CA CYS A 176 1.56 -5.55 -2.92
C CYS A 176 0.80 -4.96 -4.11
N SER A 177 0.81 -5.68 -5.23
CA SER A 177 -0.10 -5.41 -6.35
C SER A 177 -1.46 -5.96 -5.93
N ASP A 178 -2.50 -5.14 -5.88
CA ASP A 178 -3.78 -5.50 -5.27
C ASP A 178 -4.95 -5.04 -6.16
N ASP A 179 -5.35 -5.92 -7.08
CA ASP A 179 -6.40 -5.65 -8.06
C ASP A 179 -7.80 -5.55 -7.43
N ASP A 180 -8.04 -6.28 -6.33
CA ASP A 180 -9.36 -6.41 -5.70
C ASP A 180 -9.55 -5.51 -4.47
N ARG A 181 -8.48 -4.83 -4.05
CA ARG A 181 -8.42 -3.75 -3.05
C ARG A 181 -8.63 -4.24 -1.63
N ASN A 182 -8.26 -5.48 -1.35
CA ASN A 182 -8.54 -6.12 -0.08
C ASN A 182 -7.34 -6.13 0.89
N GLY A 183 -6.15 -5.76 0.43
CA GLY A 183 -4.91 -5.87 1.21
C GLY A 183 -3.83 -6.70 0.53
N CYS A 184 -2.83 -7.12 1.30
CA CYS A 184 -1.68 -7.90 0.82
C CYS A 184 -1.67 -9.36 1.25
N ASP A 185 -2.65 -9.78 2.06
CA ASP A 185 -2.70 -11.10 2.68
C ASP A 185 -2.73 -12.27 1.68
N ASP A 186 -3.45 -12.13 0.57
CA ASP A 186 -3.55 -13.15 -0.49
C ASP A 186 -2.68 -12.85 -1.71
N GLU A 187 -1.93 -11.76 -1.66
CA GLU A 187 -1.11 -11.32 -2.77
C GLU A 187 0.24 -12.05 -2.84
N ARG A 188 0.50 -12.63 -4.00
CA ARG A 188 1.74 -13.41 -4.23
C ARG A 188 2.97 -12.52 -4.34
N ASN A 189 2.81 -11.31 -4.86
CA ASN A 189 3.89 -10.38 -5.11
C ASN A 189 3.79 -9.23 -4.14
N SER A 190 4.47 -9.39 -3.01
CA SER A 190 4.58 -8.39 -1.97
C SER A 190 6.03 -8.11 -1.61
N SER A 191 6.28 -6.95 -1.03
CA SER A 191 7.59 -6.55 -0.53
C SER A 191 7.42 -5.84 0.79
N SER A 192 8.04 -6.39 1.82
CA SER A 192 7.97 -5.87 3.18
C SER A 192 9.28 -5.23 3.61
N ILE A 193 9.18 -4.20 4.44
CA ILE A 193 10.31 -3.57 5.12
C ILE A 193 10.05 -3.55 6.62
N ARG A 194 11.12 -3.33 7.39
CA ARG A 194 11.07 -3.25 8.85
C ARG A 194 11.55 -1.89 9.33
N ILE A 195 10.79 -1.27 10.23
CA ILE A 195 11.16 -0.03 10.91
C ILE A 195 11.21 -0.30 12.40
N ASP A 196 12.35 -0.02 13.00
CA ASP A 196 12.56 -0.11 14.45
C ASP A 196 12.45 1.27 15.08
N TRP A 197 11.38 1.48 15.87
CA TRP A 197 11.11 2.73 16.55
C TRP A 197 11.76 2.76 17.93
N SER A 198 12.58 3.77 18.19
CA SER A 198 13.20 3.97 19.50
C SER A 198 13.14 5.43 19.94
N ALA A 199 13.57 5.72 21.18
CA ALA A 199 13.53 7.08 21.70
C ALA A 199 14.55 8.01 21.04
N ASP A 200 15.64 7.47 20.52
CA ASP A 200 16.75 8.21 19.93
C ASP A 200 17.05 7.84 18.48
N GLY A 201 16.32 6.87 17.90
CA GLY A 201 16.54 6.39 16.53
C GLY A 201 17.80 5.53 16.38
N THR A 202 18.34 4.99 17.47
CA THR A 202 19.60 4.22 17.42
C THR A 202 19.56 2.91 18.21
N ALA A 203 18.46 2.63 18.90
CA ALA A 203 18.34 1.39 19.67
C ALA A 203 17.99 0.22 18.75
N THR A 204 18.90 -0.75 18.64
CA THR A 204 18.65 -2.03 17.96
C THR A 204 17.83 -2.95 18.86
N PHE A 205 16.66 -3.41 18.39
CA PHE A 205 15.95 -4.52 19.01
C PHE A 205 16.63 -5.84 18.59
N SER A 206 17.03 -6.65 19.58
CA SER A 206 17.89 -7.82 19.37
C SER A 206 17.32 -8.85 18.39
N GLU A 207 18.22 -9.58 17.75
CA GLU A 207 17.99 -10.59 16.69
C GLU A 207 17.01 -11.73 17.07
N ASP A 208 16.64 -11.89 18.35
CA ASP A 208 15.71 -12.90 18.86
C ASP A 208 14.27 -12.76 18.32
N ASP A 209 13.90 -11.60 17.75
CA ASP A 209 12.61 -11.41 17.06
C ASP A 209 12.67 -11.71 15.55
N ARG A 210 13.86 -11.95 14.96
CA ARG A 210 13.96 -12.41 13.55
C ARG A 210 13.47 -13.85 13.39
N ASP A 211 13.59 -14.66 14.43
CA ASP A 211 13.22 -16.08 14.42
C ASP A 211 11.78 -16.34 14.91
N ARG A 212 11.09 -15.31 15.43
CA ARG A 212 9.73 -15.47 15.97
C ARG A 212 8.63 -15.35 14.92
N ASP A 213 8.90 -14.61 13.85
CA ASP A 213 8.04 -14.51 12.65
C ASP A 213 8.70 -15.16 11.43
N GLY A 214 9.48 -16.24 11.65
CA GLY A 214 10.03 -17.12 10.62
C GLY A 214 8.97 -17.85 9.80
N ARG A 215 8.06 -17.12 9.16
CA ARG A 215 7.48 -17.53 7.89
C ARG A 215 8.53 -17.25 6.83
N ASP A 216 9.34 -18.29 6.61
CA ASP A 216 10.13 -18.49 5.41
C ASP A 216 9.27 -18.20 4.15
N TYR A 217 9.31 -16.98 3.63
CA TYR A 217 8.94 -16.69 2.25
C TYR A 217 10.21 -16.58 1.41
N TRP A 218 10.99 -17.66 1.43
CA TRP A 218 11.97 -18.00 0.40
C TRP A 218 11.74 -19.45 0.02
N SER A 219 11.02 -19.69 -1.07
CA SER A 219 11.07 -20.94 -1.85
C SER A 219 10.41 -20.75 -3.21
N GLY A 220 11.22 -20.68 -4.26
CA GLY A 220 10.84 -21.04 -5.63
C GLY A 220 10.55 -19.89 -6.57
#